data_AF-A0A0R3TBS6-F1
#
_entry.id   AF-A0A0R3TBS6-F1
#
_cell.length_a   1.000
_cell.length_b   1.000
_cell.length_c   1.000
_cell.angle_alpha   90.00
_cell.angle_beta   90.00
_cell.angle_gamma   90.00
#
_symmetry.space_group_name_H-M   'P 1'
#
loop_
_entity.id
_entity.type
_entity.pdbx_description
1 polymer ?
#
loop_
_entity_poly.entity_id
_entity_poly.type
_entity_poly.pdbx_seq_one_letter_code
_entity_poly.pdbx_strand_id
1 'polypeptide(L)'
;MCQHVDSTEAIPSFVAISIALICDGYIGNLQEMAMKRHNIPALQILTYSYAFGFGLMVLIILFTGAFPTSTVLFQDFGSTFVWSTLFALSGYLGLQFVLLLVNHFGALLAVTVTTLRKAVTIVLSFLLFQKPFSVEYIWSGGLVVIGVLLSTYSKSHSSKAKAKEEAKELEKKEDYQIV
;
A
#
# COMPACT_ATOMS: atom_id res chain seq x y z
N MET A 1 3.09 -8.96 -33.99
CA MET A 1 4.28 -9.68 -33.52
C MET A 1 4.18 -9.99 -32.01
N CYS A 2 2.99 -10.37 -31.53
CA CYS A 2 2.70 -10.65 -30.12
C CYS A 2 1.90 -11.94 -30.02
N GLN A 3 2.57 -13.10 -29.99
CA GLN A 3 1.88 -14.35 -29.62
C GLN A 3 2.80 -15.46 -29.06
N HIS A 4 4.02 -15.13 -28.66
CA HIS A 4 4.87 -16.03 -27.89
C HIS A 4 5.62 -15.25 -26.80
N VAL A 5 4.88 -14.86 -25.76
CA VAL A 5 5.45 -14.77 -24.41
C VAL A 5 4.98 -16.04 -23.74
N ASP A 6 5.89 -16.99 -23.60
CA ASP A 6 5.66 -18.35 -23.13
C ASP A 6 4.86 -18.39 -21.81
N SER A 7 3.90 -19.32 -21.74
CA SER A 7 3.24 -19.74 -20.50
C SER A 7 4.25 -20.18 -19.40
N THR A 8 5.51 -20.42 -19.77
CA THR A 8 6.63 -20.74 -18.88
C THR A 8 7.11 -19.52 -18.05
N GLU A 9 6.95 -18.29 -18.54
CA GLU A 9 7.33 -17.04 -17.84
C GLU A 9 6.20 -16.48 -16.95
N ALA A 10 4.98 -17.00 -17.13
CA ALA A 10 3.84 -16.63 -16.28
C ALA A 10 3.96 -17.19 -14.86
N ILE A 11 4.55 -18.38 -14.72
CA ILE A 11 4.75 -19.07 -13.45
C ILE A 11 5.70 -18.26 -12.52
N PRO A 12 6.90 -17.83 -12.95
CA PRO A 12 7.77 -17.02 -12.09
C PRO A 12 7.13 -15.67 -11.74
N SER A 13 6.35 -15.07 -12.65
CA SER A 13 5.64 -13.81 -12.38
C SER A 13 4.57 -13.98 -11.29
N PHE A 14 3.76 -15.05 -11.37
CA PHE A 14 2.75 -15.35 -10.34
C PHE A 14 3.39 -15.65 -8.98
N VAL A 15 4.47 -16.42 -8.97
CA VAL A 15 5.23 -16.74 -7.76
C VAL A 15 5.84 -15.47 -7.16
N ALA A 16 6.43 -14.60 -7.99
CA ALA A 16 7.02 -13.34 -7.54
C ALA A 16 5.98 -12.40 -6.90
N ILE A 17 4.80 -12.24 -7.51
CA ILE A 17 3.71 -11.43 -6.95
C ILE A 17 3.21 -12.03 -5.63
N SER A 18 3.08 -13.36 -5.54
CA SER A 18 2.63 -14.04 -4.33
C SER A 18 3.62 -13.84 -3.17
N ILE A 19 4.92 -14.00 -3.44
CA ILE A 19 5.97 -13.75 -2.45
C ILE A 19 5.98 -12.28 -2.04
N ALA A 20 5.87 -11.35 -3.00
CA ALA A 20 5.82 -9.92 -2.71
C ALA A 20 4.63 -9.56 -1.79
N LEU A 21 3.44 -10.13 -2.03
CA LEU A 21 2.27 -9.91 -1.18
C LEU A 21 2.44 -10.49 0.23
N ILE A 22 3.08 -11.66 0.37
CA ILE A 22 3.38 -12.25 1.68
C ILE A 22 4.38 -11.36 2.42
N CYS A 23 5.44 -10.89 1.75
CA CYS A 23 6.41 -9.96 2.33
C CYS A 23 5.76 -8.63 2.74
N ASP A 24 4.92 -8.04 1.90
CA ASP A 24 4.18 -6.81 2.21
C ASP A 24 3.28 -6.99 3.45
N GLY A 25 2.58 -8.12 3.55
CA GLY A 25 1.77 -8.47 4.72
C GLY A 25 2.61 -8.68 5.98
N TYR A 26 3.76 -9.34 5.86
CA TYR A 26 4.69 -9.58 6.96
C TYR A 26 5.31 -8.28 7.48
N ILE A 27 5.73 -7.37 6.60
CA ILE A 27 6.27 -6.06 6.97
C ILE A 27 5.21 -5.25 7.73
N GLY A 28 3.95 -5.26 7.27
CA GLY A 28 2.85 -4.60 7.97
C GLY A 28 2.63 -5.15 9.39
N ASN A 29 2.68 -6.48 9.55
CA ASN A 29 2.56 -7.13 10.86
C ASN A 29 3.77 -6.85 11.78
N LEU A 30 4.99 -6.86 11.23
CA LEU A 30 6.20 -6.49 11.98
C LEU A 30 6.16 -5.04 12.45
N GLN A 31 5.67 -4.12 11.62
CA GLN A 31 5.48 -2.72 12.00
C GLN A 31 4.48 -2.62 13.17
N GLU A 32 3.39 -3.37 13.15
CA GLU A 32 2.41 -3.38 14.25
C GLU A 32 2.98 -3.98 15.54
N MET A 33 3.76 -5.06 15.44
CA MET A 33 4.42 -5.69 16.59
C MET A 33 5.50 -4.79 17.20
N ALA A 34 6.28 -4.09 16.37
CA ALA A 34 7.29 -3.14 16.82
C ALA A 34 6.66 -1.96 17.58
N MET A 35 5.52 -1.44 17.10
CA MET A 35 4.77 -0.39 17.82
C MET A 35 4.29 -0.87 19.19
N LYS A 36 3.69 -2.07 19.29
CA LYS A 36 3.15 -2.59 20.56
C LYS A 36 4.25 -2.90 21.58
N ARG A 37 5.39 -3.44 21.14
CA ARG A 37 6.44 -3.91 22.04
C ARG A 37 7.38 -2.81 22.52
N HIS A 38 7.59 -1.78 21.72
CA HIS A 38 8.51 -0.69 22.07
C HIS A 38 7.83 0.65 22.37
N ASN A 39 6.50 0.80 22.19
CA ASN A 39 5.79 2.07 22.34
C ASN A 39 6.39 3.22 21.50
N ILE A 40 7.11 2.87 20.43
CA ILE A 40 7.76 3.81 19.53
C ILE A 40 6.75 4.21 18.44
N PRO A 41 6.67 5.50 18.06
CA PRO A 41 5.78 5.95 17.01
C PRO A 41 6.04 5.26 15.67
N ALA A 42 4.96 4.90 14.97
CA ALA A 42 4.96 4.22 13.68
C ALA A 42 5.89 4.88 12.66
N LEU A 43 5.87 6.21 12.64
CA LEU A 43 6.64 7.05 11.75
C LEU A 43 8.15 6.86 11.93
N GLN A 44 8.61 6.68 13.17
CA GLN A 44 10.04 6.54 13.48
C GLN A 44 10.56 5.17 13.03
N ILE A 45 9.84 4.09 13.36
CA ILE A 45 10.15 2.72 12.90
C ILE A 45 10.25 2.68 11.38
N LEU A 46 9.31 3.34 10.72
CA LEU A 46 9.23 3.35 9.27
C LEU A 46 10.31 4.22 8.61
N THR A 47 10.66 5.36 9.20
CA THR A 47 11.76 6.20 8.72
C THR A 47 13.09 5.42 8.75
N TYR A 48 13.33 4.64 9.80
CA TYR A 48 14.51 3.77 9.87
C TYR A 48 14.47 2.65 8.81
N SER A 49 13.30 2.05 8.56
CA SER A 49 13.14 1.04 7.51
C SER A 49 13.40 1.60 6.11
N TYR A 50 12.93 2.80 5.79
CA TYR A 50 13.21 3.46 4.51
C TYR A 50 14.67 3.90 4.38
N ALA A 51 15.30 4.37 5.45
CA ALA A 51 16.73 4.69 5.44
C ALA A 51 17.59 3.46 5.14
N PHE A 52 17.23 2.31 5.74
CA PHE A 52 17.87 1.03 5.43
C PHE A 52 17.62 0.58 3.98
N GLY A 53 16.37 0.71 3.51
CA GLY A 53 16.01 0.42 2.12
C GLY A 53 16.76 1.28 1.10
N PHE A 54 16.93 2.57 1.39
CA PHE A 54 17.74 3.48 0.56
C PHE A 54 19.20 3.02 0.47
N GLY A 55 19.81 2.63 1.60
CA GLY A 55 21.17 2.09 1.62
C GLY A 55 21.32 0.82 0.76
N LEU A 56 20.36 -0.11 0.87
CA LEU A 56 20.35 -1.33 0.03
C LEU A 56 20.18 -1.00 -1.46
N MET A 57 19.31 -0.07 -1.82
CA MET A 57 19.11 0.33 -3.22
C MET A 57 20.39 0.94 -3.81
N VAL A 58 21.07 1.81 -3.06
CA VAL A 58 22.36 2.39 -3.48
C VAL A 58 23.41 1.29 -3.69
N LEU A 59 23.48 0.32 -2.77
CA LEU A 59 24.43 -0.79 -2.87
C LEU A 59 24.17 -1.67 -4.10
N ILE A 60 22.90 -2.00 -4.38
CA ILE A 60 22.52 -2.78 -5.56
C ILE A 60 22.90 -2.04 -6.84
N ILE A 61 22.60 -0.74 -6.94
CA ILE A 61 22.94 0.06 -8.11
C ILE A 61 24.46 0.12 -8.32
N LEU A 62 25.24 0.23 -7.24
CA LEU A 62 26.70 0.20 -7.28
C LEU A 62 27.23 -1.15 -7.79
N PHE A 63 26.65 -2.26 -7.33
CA PHE A 63 27.07 -3.61 -7.72
C PHE A 63 26.65 -3.97 -9.16
N THR A 64 25.49 -3.51 -9.62
CA THR A 64 25.00 -3.73 -10.98
C THR A 64 25.70 -2.85 -12.02
N GLY A 65 26.42 -1.81 -11.61
CA GLY A 65 27.23 -0.99 -12.52
C GLY A 65 26.42 -0.17 -13.53
N ALA A 66 25.14 0.12 -13.24
CA ALA A 66 24.21 0.79 -14.17
C ALA A 66 24.42 2.32 -14.32
N PHE A 67 25.42 2.89 -13.65
CA PHE A 67 25.76 4.32 -13.69
C PHE A 67 26.05 4.89 -15.11
N PRO A 68 26.80 4.20 -16.00
CA PRO A 68 27.23 4.78 -17.28
C PRO A 68 26.12 4.91 -18.34
N THR A 69 25.06 4.10 -18.28
CA THR A 69 23.95 4.17 -19.26
C THR A 69 23.06 5.41 -19.04
N SER A 70 23.11 6.02 -17.85
CA SER A 70 22.32 7.21 -17.54
C SER A 70 22.84 8.49 -18.21
N THR A 71 24.12 8.54 -18.57
CA THR A 71 24.75 9.74 -19.19
C THR A 71 24.28 9.96 -20.63
N VAL A 72 23.75 8.94 -21.30
CA VAL A 72 23.20 9.04 -22.65
C VAL A 72 21.79 9.66 -22.67
N LEU A 73 21.07 9.61 -21.54
CA LEU A 73 19.83 10.37 -21.33
C LEU A 73 20.09 11.86 -21.07
N PHE A 74 21.36 12.30 -20.95
CA PHE A 74 21.68 13.70 -20.68
C PHE A 74 21.40 14.69 -21.82
N GLN A 75 21.08 14.19 -23.01
CA GLN A 75 20.87 15.04 -24.18
C GLN A 75 19.45 15.65 -24.28
N ASP A 76 18.42 15.05 -23.66
CA ASP A 76 17.01 15.53 -23.72
C ASP A 76 16.49 16.01 -22.34
N PHE A 77 17.33 16.76 -21.62
CA PHE A 77 17.26 16.95 -20.18
C PHE A 77 16.06 17.74 -19.63
N GLY A 78 15.43 18.61 -20.43
CA GLY A 78 14.46 19.56 -19.89
C GLY A 78 13.11 18.94 -19.49
N SER A 79 12.47 18.25 -20.43
CA SER A 79 11.07 17.81 -20.25
C SER A 79 10.96 16.52 -19.43
N THR A 80 11.74 15.50 -19.77
CA THR A 80 11.69 14.17 -19.12
C THR A 80 12.08 14.24 -17.65
N PHE A 81 13.06 15.08 -17.30
CA PHE A 81 13.45 15.30 -15.91
C PHE A 81 12.30 15.92 -15.09
N VAL A 82 11.63 16.94 -15.63
CA VAL A 82 10.49 17.59 -14.96
C VAL A 82 9.35 16.60 -14.74
N TRP A 83 8.95 15.81 -15.75
CA TRP A 83 7.90 14.80 -15.57
C TRP A 83 8.28 13.72 -14.56
N SER A 84 9.54 13.26 -14.59
CA SER A 84 10.05 12.26 -13.63
C SER A 84 10.08 12.81 -12.19
N THR A 85 10.55 14.05 -12.01
CA THR A 85 10.55 14.73 -10.71
C THR A 85 9.14 14.96 -10.20
N LEU A 86 8.20 15.42 -11.03
CA LEU A 86 6.80 15.60 -10.64
C LEU A 86 6.14 14.27 -10.25
N PHE A 87 6.42 13.20 -11.02
CA PHE A 87 5.94 11.86 -10.69
C PHE A 87 6.49 11.37 -9.34
N ALA A 88 7.80 11.49 -9.13
CA ALA A 88 8.45 11.13 -7.87
C ALA A 88 7.95 11.96 -6.68
N LEU A 89 7.78 13.28 -6.86
CA LEU A 89 7.25 14.17 -5.82
C LEU A 89 5.82 13.79 -5.44
N SER A 90 4.97 13.52 -6.45
CA SER A 90 3.59 13.07 -6.20
C SER A 90 3.56 11.72 -5.47
N GLY A 91 4.46 10.79 -5.83
CA GLY A 91 4.63 9.52 -5.15
C GLY A 91 5.07 9.69 -3.69
N TYR A 92 6.04 10.56 -3.43
CA TYR A 92 6.52 10.85 -2.07
C TYR A 92 5.42 11.48 -1.20
N LEU A 93 4.69 12.47 -1.73
CA LEU A 93 3.56 13.08 -1.02
C LEU A 93 2.45 12.07 -0.75
N GLY A 94 2.14 11.20 -1.72
CA GLY A 94 1.14 10.15 -1.57
C GLY A 94 1.54 9.10 -0.52
N LEU A 95 2.82 8.71 -0.48
CA LEU A 95 3.35 7.85 0.58
C LEU A 95 3.24 8.56 1.94
N GLN A 96 3.75 9.78 2.08
CA GLN A 96 3.69 10.53 3.34
C GLN A 96 2.26 10.73 3.86
N PHE A 97 1.29 10.97 2.97
CA PHE A 97 -0.12 11.02 3.35
C PHE A 97 -0.61 9.70 3.97
N VAL A 98 -0.26 8.55 3.35
CA VAL A 98 -0.61 7.23 3.89
C VAL A 98 0.04 7.02 5.26
N LEU A 99 1.29 7.45 5.44
CA LEU A 99 2.01 7.30 6.72
C LEU A 99 1.44 8.17 7.83
N LEU A 100 1.04 9.40 7.51
CA LEU A 100 0.28 10.26 8.42
C LEU A 100 -1.05 9.61 8.82
N LEU A 101 -1.75 8.98 7.86
CA LEU A 101 -3.00 8.27 8.13
C LEU A 101 -2.78 7.08 9.08
N VAL A 102 -1.70 6.32 8.90
CA VAL A 102 -1.30 5.24 9.83
C VAL A 102 -1.03 5.80 11.22
N ASN A 103 -0.30 6.92 11.32
CA ASN A 103 0.10 7.49 12.60
C ASN A 103 -1.09 8.07 13.38
N HIS A 104 -2.08 8.64 12.68
CA HIS A 104 -3.21 9.32 13.32
C HIS A 104 -4.44 8.42 13.55
N PHE A 105 -4.67 7.43 12.67
CA PHE A 105 -5.85 6.56 12.71
C PHE A 105 -5.52 5.06 12.82
N GLY A 106 -4.23 4.71 12.90
CA GLY A 106 -3.76 3.33 12.98
C GLY A 106 -3.59 2.64 11.62
N ALA A 107 -2.82 1.55 11.62
CA ALA A 107 -2.45 0.78 10.43
C ALA A 107 -3.67 0.20 9.68
N LEU A 108 -4.71 -0.22 10.42
CA LEU A 108 -5.91 -0.84 9.86
C LEU A 108 -6.72 0.11 8.97
N LEU A 109 -6.83 1.39 9.34
CA LEU A 109 -7.54 2.38 8.53
C LEU A 109 -6.74 2.72 7.27
N ALA A 110 -5.43 2.90 7.38
CA ALA A 110 -4.57 3.23 6.25
C ALA A 110 -4.54 2.14 5.15
N VAL A 111 -4.47 0.86 5.54
CA VAL A 111 -4.55 -0.26 4.58
C VAL A 111 -5.92 -0.30 3.88
N THR A 112 -6.99 0.10 4.58
CA THR A 112 -8.35 0.17 4.01
C THR A 112 -8.49 1.32 3.01
N VAL A 113 -7.97 2.50 3.34
CA VAL A 113 -8.01 3.66 2.43
C VAL A 113 -7.16 3.42 1.17
N THR A 114 -6.00 2.76 1.30
CA THR A 114 -5.16 2.41 0.15
C THR A 114 -5.75 1.31 -0.72
N THR A 115 -6.46 0.33 -0.15
CA THR A 115 -7.20 -0.68 -0.92
C THR A 115 -8.40 -0.08 -1.64
N LEU A 116 -9.15 0.80 -0.98
CA LEU A 116 -10.21 1.60 -1.62
C LEU A 116 -9.66 2.41 -2.79
N ARG A 117 -8.55 3.13 -2.60
CA ARG A 117 -7.88 3.88 -3.67
C ARG A 117 -7.50 2.97 -4.85
N LYS A 118 -6.84 1.83 -4.60
CA LYS A 118 -6.47 0.86 -5.64
C LYS A 118 -7.71 0.36 -6.41
N ALA A 119 -8.79 0.03 -5.71
CA ALA A 119 -10.03 -0.43 -6.33
C ALA A 119 -10.70 0.66 -7.18
N VAL A 120 -10.78 1.90 -6.67
CA VAL A 120 -11.31 3.04 -7.40
C VAL A 120 -10.50 3.29 -8.68
N THR A 121 -9.17 3.22 -8.61
CA THR A 121 -8.31 3.35 -9.80
C THR A 121 -8.58 2.24 -10.81
N ILE A 122 -8.77 1.00 -10.38
CA ILE A 122 -9.10 -0.13 -11.28
C ILE A 122 -10.45 0.12 -11.97
N VAL A 123 -11.49 0.48 -11.20
CA VAL A 123 -12.83 0.79 -11.74
C VAL A 123 -12.76 1.97 -12.72
N LEU A 124 -12.07 3.04 -12.35
CA LEU A 124 -11.92 4.23 -13.19
C LEU A 124 -11.14 3.90 -14.47
N SER A 125 -10.12 3.04 -14.40
CA SER A 125 -9.37 2.58 -15.58
C SER A 125 -10.27 1.80 -16.54
N PHE A 126 -11.14 0.93 -16.03
CA PHE A 126 -12.13 0.23 -16.85
C PHE A 126 -13.21 1.16 -17.43
N LEU A 127 -13.59 2.24 -16.74
CA LEU A 127 -14.55 3.24 -17.24
C LEU A 127 -13.94 4.16 -18.30
N LEU A 128 -12.68 4.57 -18.12
CA LEU A 128 -11.97 5.49 -19.03
C LEU A 128 -11.41 4.79 -20.28
N PHE A 129 -10.95 3.54 -20.17
CA PHE A 129 -10.55 2.74 -21.32
C PHE A 129 -11.75 1.93 -21.84
N GLN A 130 -12.57 2.56 -22.69
CA GLN A 130 -13.73 1.93 -23.31
C GLN A 130 -13.33 0.76 -24.25
N LYS A 131 -13.29 -0.46 -23.70
CA LYS A 131 -13.44 -1.69 -24.49
C LYS A 131 -14.93 -2.02 -24.64
N PRO A 132 -15.36 -2.76 -25.69
CA PRO A 132 -16.76 -2.96 -26.04
C PRO A 132 -17.55 -3.48 -24.83
N PHE A 133 -18.51 -2.67 -24.38
CA PHE A 133 -19.30 -2.89 -23.18
C PHE A 133 -20.19 -4.14 -23.36
N SER A 134 -19.75 -5.28 -22.83
CA SER A 134 -20.60 -6.44 -22.54
C SER A 134 -21.17 -6.32 -21.12
N VAL A 135 -22.40 -6.79 -20.90
CA VAL A 135 -23.15 -6.69 -19.63
C VAL A 135 -22.41 -7.38 -18.46
N GLU A 136 -21.52 -8.32 -18.76
CA GLU A 136 -20.66 -9.03 -17.81
C GLU A 136 -19.67 -8.10 -17.06
N TYR A 137 -19.27 -6.98 -17.68
CA TYR A 137 -18.40 -5.98 -17.04
C TYR A 137 -19.15 -5.16 -15.97
N ILE A 138 -20.45 -4.95 -16.14
CA ILE A 138 -21.28 -4.24 -15.15
C ILE A 138 -21.44 -5.10 -13.90
N TRP A 139 -21.65 -6.41 -14.08
CA TRP A 139 -21.80 -7.34 -12.96
C TRP A 139 -20.49 -7.51 -12.18
N SER A 140 -19.36 -7.65 -12.87
CA SER A 140 -18.03 -7.74 -12.24
C SER A 140 -17.61 -6.42 -11.57
N GLY A 141 -17.86 -5.27 -12.20
CA GLY A 141 -17.63 -3.96 -11.59
C GLY A 141 -18.49 -3.73 -10.34
N GLY A 142 -19.77 -4.11 -10.39
CA GLY A 142 -20.68 -4.08 -9.24
C GLY A 142 -20.19 -4.94 -8.08
N LEU A 143 -19.72 -6.16 -8.36
CA LEU A 143 -19.16 -7.08 -7.36
C LEU A 143 -17.90 -6.50 -6.68
N VAL A 144 -17.03 -5.83 -7.43
CA VAL A 144 -15.83 -5.17 -6.89
C VAL A 144 -16.23 -4.01 -5.97
N VAL A 145 -17.18 -3.17 -6.38
CA VAL A 145 -17.67 -2.04 -5.55
C VAL A 145 -18.33 -2.56 -4.27
N ILE A 146 -19.19 -3.58 -4.39
CA ILE A 146 -19.85 -4.22 -3.24
C ILE A 146 -18.81 -4.84 -2.30
N GLY A 147 -17.81 -5.57 -2.82
CA GLY A 147 -16.74 -6.16 -2.01
C GLY A 147 -15.92 -5.13 -1.25
N VAL A 148 -15.63 -3.98 -1.88
CA VAL A 148 -14.91 -2.87 -1.24
C VAL A 148 -15.77 -2.21 -0.15
N LEU A 149 -17.05 -1.95 -0.42
CA LEU A 149 -17.99 -1.41 0.57
C LEU A 149 -18.17 -2.36 1.75
N LEU A 150 -18.28 -3.67 1.50
CA LEU A 150 -18.38 -4.69 2.54
C LEU A 150 -17.10 -4.76 3.38
N SER A 151 -15.93 -4.67 2.76
CA SER A 151 -14.64 -4.65 3.49
C SER A 151 -14.49 -3.43 4.40
N THR A 152 -15.00 -2.27 3.94
CA THR A 152 -14.97 -1.01 4.69
C THR A 152 -16.00 -1.03 5.82
N TYR A 153 -17.20 -1.54 5.56
CA TYR A 153 -18.28 -1.66 6.55
C TYR A 153 -17.93 -2.67 7.66
N SER A 154 -17.41 -3.84 7.30
CA SER A 154 -16.99 -4.89 8.25
C SER A 154 -15.89 -4.39 9.19
N LYS A 155 -14.89 -3.67 8.66
CA LYS A 155 -13.84 -3.05 9.49
C LYS A 155 -14.34 -1.93 10.38
N SER A 156 -15.31 -1.13 9.92
CA SER A 156 -15.98 -0.11 10.76
C SER A 156 -16.69 -0.76 11.95
N HIS A 157 -17.35 -1.91 11.74
CA HIS A 157 -18.01 -2.65 12.81
C HIS A 157 -17.03 -3.30 13.79
N SER A 158 -15.90 -3.85 13.31
CA SER A 158 -14.82 -4.40 14.16
C SER A 158 -14.15 -3.32 15.02
N SER A 159 -13.92 -2.11 14.47
CA SER A 159 -13.37 -0.98 15.22
C SER A 159 -14.35 -0.45 16.28
N LYS A 160 -15.65 -0.44 15.99
CA LYS A 160 -16.70 -0.10 16.98
C LYS A 160 -16.83 -1.15 18.07
N ALA A 161 -16.64 -2.44 17.74
CA ALA A 161 -16.67 -3.52 18.72
C ALA A 161 -15.49 -3.44 19.70
N LYS A 162 -14.26 -3.18 19.22
CA LYS A 162 -13.09 -2.96 20.08
C LYS A 162 -13.24 -1.74 21.00
N ALA A 163 -13.74 -0.62 20.46
CA ALA A 163 -14.01 0.58 21.27
C ALA A 163 -15.07 0.34 22.36
N LYS A 164 -16.04 -0.55 22.11
CA LYS A 164 -17.07 -0.95 23.09
C LYS A 164 -16.52 -1.87 24.19
N GLU A 165 -15.49 -2.65 23.87
CA GLU A 165 -14.84 -3.59 24.79
C GLU A 165 -13.88 -2.85 25.74
N GLU A 166 -13.09 -1.90 25.22
CA GLU A 166 -12.27 -1.00 26.04
C GLU A 166 -13.11 -0.09 26.95
N ALA A 167 -14.25 0.41 26.48
CA ALA A 167 -15.18 1.18 27.32
C ALA A 167 -15.76 0.34 28.48
N LYS A 168 -16.01 -0.95 28.26
CA LYS A 168 -16.47 -1.88 29.31
C LYS A 168 -15.38 -2.21 30.33
N GLU A 169 -14.11 -2.31 29.91
CA GLU A 169 -13.01 -2.51 30.85
C GLU A 169 -12.73 -1.27 31.71
N LEU A 170 -12.93 -0.07 31.17
CA LEU A 170 -12.82 1.18 31.92
C LEU A 170 -13.95 1.32 32.95
N GLU A 171 -15.21 1.02 32.59
CA GLU A 171 -16.32 0.94 33.56
C GLU A 171 -16.04 -0.08 34.68
N LYS A 172 -15.46 -1.24 34.32
CA LYS A 172 -15.13 -2.28 35.31
C LYS A 172 -13.96 -1.91 36.23
N LYS A 173 -13.02 -1.09 35.76
CA LYS A 173 -11.93 -0.54 36.60
C LYS A 173 -12.40 0.58 37.51
N GLU A 174 -13.38 1.37 37.07
CA GLU A 174 -14.00 2.41 37.89
C GLU A 174 -14.81 1.79 39.05
N ASP A 175 -15.55 0.70 38.80
CA ASP A 175 -16.27 -0.07 39.83
C ASP A 175 -15.33 -0.74 40.86
N TYR A 176 -14.13 -1.18 40.43
CA TYR A 176 -13.11 -1.74 41.33
C TYR A 176 -12.38 -0.69 42.19
N GLN A 177 -12.41 0.59 41.79
CA GLN A 177 -11.77 1.69 42.54
C GLN A 177 -12.69 2.31 43.60
N ILE A 178 -13.98 1.95 43.64
CA ILE A 178 -14.99 2.51 44.57
C ILE A 178 -15.30 1.56 45.75
N VAL A 179 -14.67 0.38 45.82
CA VAL A 179 -14.74 -0.59 46.93
C VAL A 179 -13.46 -0.59 47.74
#